data_AF-A0A7S4DM82-F1
#
_entry.id   AF-A0A7S4DM82-F1
#
_cell.length_a   1.000
_cell.length_b   1.000
_cell.length_c   1.000
_cell.angle_alpha   90.00
_cell.angle_beta   90.00
_cell.angle_gamma   90.00
#
_symmetry.space_group_name_H-M   'P 1'
#
loop_
_entity.id
_entity.type
_entity.pdbx_description
1 polymer ?
#
loop_
_entity_poly.entity_id
_entity_poly.type
_entity_poly.pdbx_seq_one_letter_code
_entity_poly.pdbx_strand_id
1 'polypeptide(L)'
;WRSKTMSLNREQMNAVIEAAKTRFFKVDECVEILTNHRHYNLPLCSSPARRPIGSGAIFLYNAIAEWYVDGYSWKIHGPGECTSIMIQGVGHLVCVTNEHKMGFQRRGYWLEQQPHIVLVQYLAEANLELETMALSAKVNGKLGAMLKTLHKAEYELNACWKENFASARAVGELKEHLARSKEEVAKLKSDLARKDDEARSAAKAHEASLKEVKLRLAEKHKELARVREELGAREQQLAKFREDFLEAARSMVCAITSWNAHAAPGAM
;
A
#
# COMPACT_ATOMS: atom_id res chain seq x y z
N TRP A 1 5.84 51.96 65.57
CA TRP A 1 5.67 50.52 65.75
C TRP A 1 7.03 49.90 66.02
N ARG A 2 7.28 49.35 67.21
CA ARG A 2 8.57 48.73 67.55
C ARG A 2 8.60 47.33 66.97
N SER A 3 9.22 47.13 65.81
CA SER A 3 9.43 45.79 65.27
C SER A 3 10.69 45.20 65.91
N LYS A 4 10.48 44.24 66.82
CA LYS A 4 11.53 43.33 67.30
C LYS A 4 11.89 42.48 66.08
N THR A 5 13.14 42.46 65.63
CA THR A 5 13.63 41.54 64.59
C THR A 5 13.25 40.11 64.97
N MET A 6 12.17 39.60 64.39
CA MET A 6 11.71 38.23 64.58
C MET A 6 12.39 37.36 63.54
N SER A 7 13.47 36.67 63.95
CA SER A 7 14.00 35.57 63.15
C SER A 7 12.90 34.53 62.98
N LEU A 8 12.33 34.40 61.76
CA LEU A 8 11.32 33.36 61.51
C LEU A 8 12.01 32.00 61.56
N ASN A 9 11.36 31.02 62.19
CA ASN A 9 11.79 29.63 62.10
C ASN A 9 11.39 29.03 60.73
N ARG A 10 11.87 27.82 60.44
CA ARG A 10 11.64 27.17 59.13
C ARG A 10 10.16 26.95 58.80
N GLU A 11 9.34 26.62 59.79
CA GLU A 11 7.89 26.38 59.59
C GLU A 11 7.14 27.69 59.28
N GLN A 12 7.48 28.76 60.00
CA GLN A 12 6.94 30.09 59.73
C GLN A 12 7.35 30.59 58.34
N MET A 13 8.60 30.36 57.94
CA MET A 13 9.08 30.70 56.60
C MET A 13 8.35 29.90 55.51
N ASN A 14 8.11 28.61 55.72
CA ASN A 14 7.31 27.81 54.80
C ASN A 14 5.87 28.34 54.69
N ALA A 15 5.25 28.75 55.80
CA ALA A 15 3.93 29.36 55.78
C ALA A 15 3.91 30.69 55.00
N VAL A 16 4.98 31.48 55.10
CA VAL A 16 5.17 32.70 54.31
C VAL A 16 5.29 32.38 52.82
N ILE A 17 6.08 31.37 52.43
CA ILE A 17 6.20 30.91 51.04
C ILE A 17 4.87 30.39 50.49
N GLU A 18 4.12 29.60 51.27
CA GLU A 18 2.80 29.11 50.85
C GLU A 18 1.80 30.24 50.69
N ALA A 19 1.77 31.21 51.62
CA ALA A 19 0.93 32.39 51.50
C ALA A 19 1.31 33.26 50.29
N ALA A 20 2.59 33.29 49.93
CA ALA A 20 3.08 34.01 48.76
C ALA A 20 2.58 33.44 47.43
N LYS A 21 1.94 32.26 47.40
CA LYS A 21 1.25 31.74 46.21
C LYS A 21 -0.02 32.49 45.85
N THR A 22 -0.66 33.14 46.81
CA THR A 22 -1.97 33.77 46.65
C THR A 22 -1.99 35.26 47.00
N ARG A 23 -0.92 35.79 47.60
CA ARG A 23 -0.79 37.23 47.91
C ARG A 23 0.65 37.70 47.82
N PHE A 24 0.85 39.01 47.71
CA PHE A 24 2.17 39.61 47.86
C PHE A 24 2.71 39.52 49.29
N PHE A 25 4.04 39.53 49.41
CA PHE A 25 4.72 39.64 50.69
C PHE A 25 4.35 40.92 51.43
N LYS A 26 4.24 40.81 52.76
CA LYS A 26 4.15 41.95 53.68
C LYS A 26 5.53 42.58 53.84
N VAL A 27 5.55 43.84 54.25
CA VAL A 27 6.81 44.61 54.46
C VAL A 27 7.77 43.87 55.39
N ASP A 28 7.30 43.40 56.54
CA ASP A 28 8.14 42.68 57.51
C ASP A 28 8.67 41.35 56.94
N GLU A 29 7.88 40.65 56.12
CA GLU A 29 8.29 39.40 55.45
C GLU A 29 9.41 39.68 54.43
N CYS A 30 9.29 40.75 53.65
CA CYS A 30 10.33 41.16 52.71
C CYS A 30 11.64 41.49 53.41
N VAL A 31 11.58 42.26 54.50
CA VAL A 31 12.77 42.65 55.28
C VAL A 31 13.45 41.43 55.86
N GLU A 32 12.68 40.52 56.45
CA GLU A 32 13.19 39.30 57.06
C GLU A 32 13.88 38.41 56.01
N ILE A 33 13.25 38.22 54.86
CA ILE A 33 13.81 37.43 53.76
C ILE A 33 15.09 38.08 53.22
N LEU A 34 15.08 39.39 52.95
CA LEU A 34 16.23 40.09 52.39
C LEU A 34 17.42 40.09 53.37
N THR A 35 17.17 40.29 54.66
CA THR A 35 18.21 40.35 55.69
C THR A 35 18.77 38.96 56.01
N ASN A 36 17.92 37.93 56.05
CA ASN A 36 18.26 36.59 56.51
C ASN A 36 18.22 35.52 55.41
N HIS A 37 18.25 35.89 54.12
CA HIS A 37 18.15 34.95 53.00
C HIS A 37 19.14 33.76 53.06
N ARG A 38 20.35 33.99 53.59
CA ARG A 38 21.36 32.93 53.78
C ARG A 38 20.95 31.90 54.82
N HIS A 39 20.25 32.33 55.87
CA HIS A 39 19.74 31.44 56.91
C HIS A 39 18.64 30.51 56.38
N TYR A 40 17.86 30.98 55.41
CA TYR A 40 16.78 30.22 54.78
C TYR A 40 17.21 29.35 53.60
N ASN A 41 18.51 29.33 53.25
CA ASN A 41 19.03 28.63 52.07
C ASN A 41 18.29 28.98 50.77
N LEU A 42 17.82 30.24 50.63
CA LEU A 42 17.22 30.69 49.39
C LEU A 42 18.31 30.84 48.32
N PRO A 43 18.19 30.18 47.16
CA PRO A 43 19.21 30.25 46.12
C PRO A 43 19.26 31.67 45.54
N LEU A 44 20.46 32.26 45.55
CA LEU A 44 20.73 33.53 44.85
C LEU A 44 20.94 33.24 43.36
N CYS A 45 19.95 33.60 42.56
CA CYS A 45 19.99 33.50 41.12
C CYS A 45 20.88 34.62 40.54
N SER A 46 21.82 34.22 39.69
CA SER A 46 22.70 35.14 38.94
C SER A 46 22.10 35.58 37.60
N SER A 47 21.03 34.94 37.14
CA SER A 47 20.36 35.26 35.89
C SER A 47 18.83 35.30 36.08
N PRO A 48 18.11 36.22 35.41
CA PRO A 48 16.65 36.30 35.48
C PRO A 48 15.98 35.02 34.96
N ALA A 49 14.91 34.61 35.64
CA ALA A 49 14.11 33.48 35.21
C ALA A 49 13.38 33.79 33.88
N ARG A 50 13.40 32.85 32.93
CA ARG A 50 12.75 33.03 31.63
C ARG A 50 11.30 32.59 31.69
N ARG A 51 10.38 33.56 31.65
CA ARG A 51 8.92 33.41 31.75
C ARG A 51 8.48 32.47 32.88
N PRO A 52 8.64 32.89 34.16
CA PRO A 52 8.11 32.13 35.28
C PRO A 52 6.63 31.79 35.09
N ILE A 53 6.32 30.49 35.10
CA ILE A 53 4.95 29.98 34.96
C ILE A 53 4.40 29.69 36.35
N GLY A 54 3.21 30.23 36.65
CA GLY A 54 2.46 29.94 37.88
C GLY A 54 2.44 31.09 38.89
N SER A 55 1.33 31.21 39.60
CA SER A 55 1.20 32.14 40.72
C SER A 55 2.07 31.70 41.90
N GLY A 56 2.81 32.63 42.52
CA GLY A 56 3.67 32.35 43.67
C GLY A 56 5.12 32.05 43.38
N ALA A 57 5.57 32.21 42.14
CA ALA A 57 6.98 32.03 41.84
C ALA A 57 7.80 33.13 42.52
N ILE A 58 8.81 32.74 43.30
CA ILE A 58 9.65 33.64 44.09
C ILE A 58 11.11 33.38 43.70
N PHE A 59 11.85 34.46 43.45
CA PHE A 59 13.26 34.41 43.09
C PHE A 59 14.03 35.46 43.89
N LEU A 60 15.25 35.13 44.28
CA LEU A 60 16.17 36.06 44.91
C LEU A 60 17.36 36.26 43.97
N TYR A 61 17.61 37.49 43.53
CA TYR A 61 18.65 37.80 42.56
C TYR A 61 19.81 38.55 43.21
N ASN A 62 21.02 38.30 42.72
CA ASN A 62 22.23 39.04 43.09
C ASN A 62 22.60 40.10 42.03
N ALA A 63 21.61 40.84 41.50
CA ALA A 63 21.81 41.95 40.58
C ALA A 63 20.52 42.79 40.41
N ILE A 64 20.63 44.12 40.55
CA ILE A 64 19.51 45.05 40.28
C ILE A 64 19.24 45.17 38.79
N ALA A 65 20.29 45.12 37.98
CA ALA A 65 20.24 45.59 36.61
C ALA A 65 19.62 44.58 35.62
N GLU A 66 19.26 43.37 36.03
CA GLU A 66 18.91 42.31 35.08
C GLU A 66 17.65 41.51 35.44
N TRP A 67 17.14 41.60 36.68
CA TRP A 67 15.97 40.82 37.10
C TRP A 67 14.69 41.16 36.31
N TYR A 68 14.64 42.32 35.66
CA TYR A 68 13.51 42.72 34.81
C TYR A 68 13.49 42.06 33.43
N VAL A 69 14.59 41.42 33.00
CA VAL A 69 14.73 40.75 31.69
C VAL A 69 14.25 39.29 31.79
N ASP A 70 12.97 39.12 32.13
CA ASP A 70 12.36 37.80 32.36
C ASP A 70 11.52 37.30 31.17
N GLY A 71 11.54 38.02 30.04
CA GLY A 71 10.85 37.63 28.81
C GLY A 71 9.35 37.93 28.78
N TYR A 72 8.83 38.67 29.76
CA TYR A 72 7.49 39.28 29.74
C TYR A 72 7.53 40.73 29.26
N SER A 73 6.47 41.16 28.57
CA SER A 73 6.29 42.55 28.13
C SER A 73 5.45 43.31 29.15
N TRP A 74 6.10 43.79 30.20
CA TRP A 74 5.46 44.55 31.28
C TRP A 74 4.90 45.88 30.77
N LYS A 75 3.72 46.27 31.24
CA LYS A 75 3.19 47.61 30.98
C LYS A 75 4.15 48.61 31.63
N ILE A 76 4.72 49.50 30.81
CA ILE A 76 5.48 50.65 31.29
C ILE A 76 4.45 51.66 31.77
N HIS A 77 4.14 51.64 33.06
CA HIS A 77 3.53 52.80 33.70
C HIS A 77 4.65 53.86 33.83
N GLY A 78 4.37 55.13 33.51
CA GLY A 78 5.28 56.24 33.87
C GLY A 78 5.62 56.18 35.38
N PRO A 79 6.71 56.81 35.87
CA PRO A 79 7.48 56.47 37.09
C PRO A 79 6.64 56.11 38.34
N GLY A 80 6.02 54.94 38.31
CA GLY A 80 4.91 54.56 39.17
C GLY A 80 4.88 53.04 39.18
N GLU A 81 4.95 52.37 40.31
CA GLU A 81 4.83 52.79 41.71
C GLU A 81 6.07 52.30 42.46
N CYS A 82 7.21 52.96 42.26
CA CYS A 82 8.37 52.71 43.10
C CYS A 82 8.07 53.28 44.50
N THR A 83 7.70 52.43 45.44
CA THR A 83 7.40 52.82 46.81
C THR A 83 8.64 52.61 47.68
N SER A 84 9.13 53.68 48.32
CA SER A 84 10.19 53.59 49.32
C SER A 84 9.58 53.72 50.72
N ILE A 85 9.75 52.68 51.54
CA ILE A 85 9.16 52.58 52.87
C ILE A 85 10.29 52.64 53.90
N MET A 86 10.26 53.64 54.80
CA MET A 86 11.24 53.74 55.89
C MET A 86 10.92 52.72 56.99
N ILE A 87 11.92 51.91 57.35
CA ILE A 87 11.84 50.85 58.34
C ILE A 87 12.86 51.14 59.45
N GLN A 88 12.34 51.34 60.65
CA GLN A 88 13.14 51.73 61.81
C GLN A 88 14.22 50.67 62.10
N GLY A 89 15.48 51.08 62.10
CA GLY A 89 16.62 50.21 62.38
C GLY A 89 17.17 49.42 61.18
N VAL A 90 16.53 49.49 60.01
CA VAL A 90 16.97 48.76 58.79
C VAL A 90 17.21 49.69 57.60
N GLY A 91 16.51 50.83 57.53
CA GLY A 91 16.63 51.78 56.41
C GLY A 91 15.40 51.73 55.50
N HIS A 92 15.56 51.97 54.20
CA HIS A 92 14.45 52.00 53.25
C HIS A 92 14.29 50.66 52.51
N LEU A 93 13.07 50.13 52.49
CA LEU A 93 12.66 49.06 51.59
C LEU A 93 12.05 49.66 50.33
N VAL A 94 12.60 49.32 49.18
CA VAL A 94 12.08 49.73 47.88
C VAL A 94 11.23 48.60 47.29
N CYS A 95 10.04 48.94 46.81
CA CYS A 95 9.12 48.04 46.15
C CYS A 95 8.75 48.59 44.76
N VAL A 96 8.89 47.76 43.73
CA VAL A 96 8.45 48.07 42.36
C VAL A 96 7.40 47.07 41.93
N THR A 97 6.26 47.58 41.47
CA THR A 97 5.16 46.77 40.91
C THR A 97 5.15 46.86 39.39
N ASN A 98 5.01 45.74 38.70
CA ASN A 98 4.80 45.67 37.27
C ASN A 98 3.59 44.80 36.95
N GLU A 99 2.77 45.26 36.00
CA GLU A 99 1.60 44.52 35.54
C GLU A 99 1.76 44.13 34.07
N HIS A 100 1.40 42.91 33.75
CA HIS A 100 1.31 42.40 32.39
C HIS A 100 -0.13 42.56 31.87
N LYS A 101 -0.30 42.61 30.55
CA LYS A 101 -1.63 42.73 29.92
C LYS A 101 -2.58 41.56 30.23
N MET A 102 -2.05 40.42 30.67
CA MET A 102 -2.80 39.20 30.94
C MET A 102 -3.05 38.98 32.44
N GLY A 103 -3.23 40.05 33.23
CA GLY A 103 -3.54 39.90 34.67
C GLY A 103 -2.43 39.21 35.47
N PHE A 104 -1.18 39.34 35.03
CA PHE A 104 -0.02 38.77 35.71
C PHE A 104 0.77 39.94 36.31
N GLN A 105 1.07 39.85 37.59
CA GLN A 105 1.75 40.92 38.32
C GLN A 105 3.09 40.41 38.84
N ARG A 106 4.07 41.31 38.86
CA ARG A 106 5.39 41.08 39.43
C ARG A 106 5.71 42.18 40.42
N ARG A 107 6.26 41.82 41.58
CA ARG A 107 6.86 42.78 42.51
C ARG A 107 8.32 42.47 42.77
N GLY A 108 9.14 43.51 42.71
CA GLY A 108 10.55 43.47 43.09
C GLY A 108 10.76 44.25 44.40
N TYR A 109 11.49 43.67 45.34
CA TYR A 109 11.78 44.22 46.65
C TYR A 109 13.29 44.23 46.90
N TRP A 110 13.85 45.33 47.38
CA TRP A 110 15.24 45.40 47.84
C TRP A 110 15.42 46.43 48.95
N LEU A 111 16.45 46.24 49.78
CA LEU A 111 16.85 47.24 50.77
C LEU A 111 17.80 48.24 50.12
N GLU A 112 17.59 49.54 50.36
CA GLU A 112 18.42 50.60 49.77
C GLU A 112 19.91 50.48 50.19
N GLN A 113 20.16 49.94 51.39
CA GLN A 113 21.50 49.67 51.89
C GLN A 113 22.17 48.44 51.25
N GLN A 114 21.39 47.53 50.65
CA GLN A 114 21.87 46.31 49.99
C GLN A 114 21.16 46.12 48.65
N PRO A 115 21.39 47.04 47.71
CA PRO A 115 20.50 47.12 46.56
C PRO A 115 20.77 45.95 45.60
N HIS A 116 21.97 45.37 45.60
CA HIS A 116 22.36 44.19 44.80
C HIS A 116 21.52 42.92 45.04
N ILE A 117 20.79 42.82 46.16
CA ILE A 117 19.92 41.68 46.46
C ILE A 117 18.47 42.07 46.21
N VAL A 118 17.83 41.43 45.23
CA VAL A 118 16.44 41.72 44.85
C VAL A 118 15.57 40.48 45.01
N LEU A 119 14.54 40.58 45.83
CA LEU A 119 13.48 39.57 45.97
C LEU A 119 12.38 39.87 44.96
N VAL A 120 12.08 38.93 44.08
CA VAL A 120 11.06 39.07 43.02
C VAL A 120 9.98 38.03 43.22
N GLN A 121 8.73 38.47 43.21
CA GLN A 121 7.55 37.63 43.34
C GLN A 121 6.63 37.82 42.15
N TYR A 122 6.11 36.72 41.62
CA TYR A 122 5.14 36.68 40.53
C TYR A 122 3.79 36.16 41.02
N LEU A 123 2.70 36.81 40.62
CA LEU A 123 1.34 36.42 40.98
C LEU A 123 0.45 36.45 39.73
N ALA A 124 -0.31 35.39 39.49
CA ALA A 124 -1.29 35.34 38.41
C ALA A 124 -2.69 35.61 38.97
N GLU A 125 -3.51 36.36 38.24
CA GLU A 125 -4.94 36.47 38.54
C GLU A 125 -5.62 35.10 38.37
N ALA A 126 -6.49 34.74 39.32
CA ALA A 126 -7.16 33.44 39.37
C ALA A 126 -7.94 33.08 38.08
N ASN A 127 -8.40 34.07 37.33
CA ASN A 127 -9.09 33.87 36.04
C ASN A 127 -8.17 33.31 34.95
N LEU A 128 -6.87 33.62 34.98
CA LEU A 128 -5.91 33.20 33.96
C LEU A 128 -5.57 31.70 34.06
N GLU A 129 -5.49 31.17 35.28
CA GLU A 129 -5.23 29.74 35.52
C GLU A 129 -6.42 28.89 35.03
N LEU A 130 -7.66 29.35 35.26
CA LEU A 130 -8.87 28.69 34.76
C LEU A 130 -8.95 28.70 33.23
N GLU A 131 -8.67 29.83 32.59
CA GLU A 131 -8.68 29.95 31.13
C GLU A 131 -7.61 29.07 30.46
N THR A 132 -6.40 29.03 31.03
CA THR A 132 -5.32 28.19 30.49
C THR A 132 -5.59 26.70 30.64
N MET A 133 -6.17 26.27 31.77
CA MET A 133 -6.61 24.88 31.94
C MET A 133 -7.74 24.51 30.98
N ALA A 134 -8.72 25.40 30.76
CA ALA A 134 -9.80 25.18 29.80
C ALA A 134 -9.29 25.08 28.36
N LEU A 135 -8.34 25.94 27.97
CA LEU A 135 -7.70 25.87 26.65
C LEU A 135 -6.94 24.57 26.47
N SER A 136 -6.15 24.17 27.47
CA SER A 136 -5.38 22.92 27.47
C SER A 136 -6.29 21.70 27.30
N ALA A 137 -7.39 21.62 28.06
CA ALA A 137 -8.37 20.55 27.93
C ALA A 137 -8.99 20.49 26.52
N LYS A 138 -9.33 21.64 25.93
CA LYS A 138 -9.89 21.73 24.57
C LYS A 138 -8.90 21.27 23.51
N VAL A 139 -7.63 21.67 23.63
CA VAL A 139 -6.56 21.25 22.71
C VAL A 139 -6.33 19.75 22.82
N ASN A 140 -6.23 19.21 24.03
CA ASN A 140 -6.02 17.78 24.26
C ASN A 140 -7.19 16.94 23.72
N GLY A 141 -8.43 17.40 23.88
CA GLY A 141 -9.61 16.74 23.29
C GLY A 141 -9.55 16.69 21.76
N LYS A 142 -9.18 17.80 21.11
CA LYS A 142 -9.00 17.85 19.65
C LYS A 142 -7.86 16.95 19.18
N LEU A 143 -6.72 16.98 19.87
CA LEU A 143 -5.56 16.16 19.54
C LEU A 143 -5.91 14.66 19.64
N GLY A 144 -6.63 14.26 20.70
CA GLY A 144 -7.10 12.89 20.87
C GLY A 144 -8.05 12.44 19.76
N ALA A 145 -8.96 13.31 19.31
CA ALA A 145 -9.83 13.02 18.17
C ALA A 145 -9.04 12.85 16.86
N MET A 146 -8.08 13.76 16.59
CA MET A 146 -7.21 13.66 15.42
C MET A 146 -6.39 12.37 15.43
N LEU A 147 -5.83 11.98 16.58
CA LEU A 147 -5.03 10.77 16.71
C LEU A 147 -5.85 9.50 16.41
N LYS A 148 -7.12 9.45 16.85
CA LYS A 148 -8.04 8.35 16.53
C LYS A 148 -8.33 8.27 15.03
N THR A 149 -8.57 9.42 14.39
CA THR A 149 -8.78 9.47 12.93
C THR A 149 -7.55 9.01 12.17
N LEU A 150 -6.36 9.40 12.63
CA LEU A 150 -5.09 9.01 12.01
C LEU A 150 -4.84 7.50 12.13
N HIS A 151 -5.07 6.91 13.31
CA HIS A 151 -4.99 5.45 13.48
C HIS A 151 -5.98 4.70 12.59
N LYS A 152 -7.21 5.21 12.46
CA LYS A 152 -8.22 4.61 11.57
C LYS A 152 -7.74 4.64 10.11
N ALA A 153 -7.26 5.79 9.64
CA ALA A 153 -6.75 5.96 8.29
C ALA A 153 -5.53 5.05 8.01
N GLU A 154 -4.62 4.92 8.98
CA GLU A 154 -3.46 4.04 8.87
C GLU A 154 -3.87 2.56 8.74
N TYR A 155 -4.85 2.13 9.53
CA TYR A 155 -5.41 0.78 9.43
C TYR A 155 -6.04 0.51 8.05
N GLU A 156 -6.88 1.43 7.57
CA GLU A 156 -7.54 1.32 6.27
C GLU A 156 -6.52 1.31 5.11
N LEU A 157 -5.50 2.16 5.18
CA LEU A 157 -4.43 2.20 4.17
C LEU A 157 -3.65 0.87 4.14
N ASN A 158 -3.32 0.31 5.31
CA ASN A 158 -2.64 -0.98 5.40
C ASN A 158 -3.49 -2.13 4.87
N ALA A 159 -4.80 -2.12 5.10
CA ALA A 159 -5.72 -3.09 4.52
C ALA A 159 -5.76 -3.00 2.99
N CYS A 160 -5.91 -1.78 2.46
CA CYS A 160 -5.91 -1.51 1.02
C CYS A 160 -4.60 -1.94 0.34
N TRP A 161 -3.45 -1.69 0.97
CA TRP A 161 -2.15 -2.14 0.47
C TRP A 161 -2.05 -3.67 0.36
N LYS A 162 -2.55 -4.41 1.36
CA LYS A 162 -2.57 -5.89 1.31
C LYS A 162 -3.41 -6.41 0.15
N GLU A 163 -4.58 -5.83 -0.06
CA GLU A 163 -5.46 -6.19 -1.18
C GLU A 163 -4.79 -5.88 -2.52
N ASN A 164 -4.19 -4.71 -2.66
CA ASN A 164 -3.49 -4.32 -3.89
C ASN A 164 -2.33 -5.27 -4.22
N PHE A 165 -1.57 -5.71 -3.22
CA PHE A 165 -0.53 -6.72 -3.42
C PHE A 165 -1.08 -8.10 -3.82
N ALA A 166 -2.23 -8.50 -3.27
CA ALA A 166 -2.90 -9.73 -3.66
C ALA A 166 -3.38 -9.64 -5.13
N SER A 167 -4.01 -8.53 -5.51
CA SER A 167 -4.41 -8.27 -6.89
C SER A 167 -3.23 -8.24 -7.85
N ALA A 168 -2.10 -7.62 -7.46
CA ALA A 168 -0.91 -7.58 -8.30
C ALA A 168 -0.34 -8.97 -8.58
N ARG A 169 -0.34 -9.87 -7.58
CA ARG A 169 0.05 -11.28 -7.76
C ARG A 169 -0.89 -12.01 -8.70
N ALA A 170 -2.20 -11.89 -8.52
CA ALA A 170 -3.19 -12.51 -9.40
C ALA A 170 -3.04 -12.04 -10.87
N VAL A 171 -2.77 -10.75 -11.08
CA VAL A 171 -2.47 -10.21 -12.42
C VAL A 171 -1.19 -10.81 -13.00
N GLY A 172 -0.16 -11.04 -12.18
CA GLY A 172 1.05 -11.75 -12.57
C GLY A 172 0.76 -13.17 -13.07
N GLU A 173 0.03 -13.95 -12.29
CA GLU A 173 -0.38 -15.31 -12.64
C GLU A 173 -1.20 -15.35 -13.94
N LEU A 174 -2.17 -14.44 -14.09
CA LEU A 174 -2.97 -14.34 -15.31
C LEU A 174 -2.13 -14.01 -16.55
N LYS A 175 -1.09 -13.17 -16.40
CA LYS A 175 -0.16 -12.88 -17.51
C LYS A 175 0.63 -14.11 -17.92
N GLU A 176 1.09 -14.93 -16.98
CA GLU A 176 1.79 -16.18 -17.27
C GLU A 176 0.87 -17.21 -17.94
N HIS A 177 -0.37 -17.34 -17.47
CA HIS A 177 -1.37 -18.19 -18.13
C HIS A 177 -1.67 -17.72 -19.56
N LEU A 178 -1.79 -16.41 -19.78
CA LEU A 178 -1.99 -15.83 -21.11
C LEU A 178 -0.79 -16.11 -22.03
N ALA A 179 0.44 -16.01 -21.52
CA ALA A 179 1.65 -16.32 -22.29
C ALA A 179 1.67 -17.79 -22.72
N ARG A 180 1.42 -18.72 -21.79
CA ARG A 180 1.32 -20.16 -22.07
C ARG A 180 0.23 -20.48 -23.10
N SER A 181 -0.96 -19.90 -22.94
CA SER A 181 -2.07 -20.11 -23.88
C SER A 181 -1.74 -19.60 -25.29
N LYS A 182 -1.04 -18.46 -25.41
CA LYS A 182 -0.61 -17.95 -26.72
C LYS A 182 0.39 -18.89 -27.40
N GLU A 183 1.32 -19.47 -26.65
CA GLU A 183 2.28 -20.44 -27.15
C GLU A 183 1.59 -21.74 -27.61
N GLU A 184 0.65 -22.26 -26.83
CA GLU A 184 -0.16 -23.43 -27.20
C GLU A 184 -0.96 -23.17 -28.47
N VAL A 185 -1.60 -22.00 -28.61
CA VAL A 185 -2.33 -21.63 -29.82
C VAL A 185 -1.40 -21.54 -31.04
N ALA A 186 -0.19 -20.99 -30.88
CA ALA A 186 0.78 -20.93 -31.96
C ALA A 186 1.20 -22.34 -32.41
N LYS A 187 1.45 -23.24 -31.45
CA LYS A 187 1.77 -24.65 -31.72
C LYS A 187 0.63 -25.37 -32.44
N LEU A 188 -0.59 -25.26 -31.93
CA LEU A 188 -1.77 -25.87 -32.54
C LEU A 188 -2.03 -25.36 -33.96
N LYS A 189 -1.80 -24.07 -34.23
CA LYS A 189 -1.89 -23.52 -35.59
C LYS A 189 -0.87 -24.14 -36.53
N SER A 190 0.37 -24.32 -36.08
CA SER A 190 1.43 -24.98 -36.87
C SER A 190 1.09 -26.45 -37.13
N ASP A 191 0.62 -27.18 -36.12
CA ASP A 191 0.22 -28.58 -36.26
C ASP A 191 -0.97 -28.74 -37.20
N LEU A 192 -1.95 -27.84 -37.13
CA LEU A 192 -3.09 -27.83 -38.04
C LEU A 192 -2.67 -27.57 -39.49
N ALA A 193 -1.77 -26.61 -39.72
CA ALA A 193 -1.23 -26.34 -41.06
C ALA A 193 -0.52 -27.58 -41.63
N ARG A 194 0.33 -28.23 -40.83
CA ARG A 194 0.99 -29.48 -41.23
C ARG A 194 -0.02 -30.58 -41.57
N LYS A 195 -1.07 -30.73 -40.76
CA LYS A 195 -2.12 -31.73 -41.00
C LYS A 195 -2.92 -31.45 -42.27
N ASP A 196 -3.17 -30.18 -42.59
CA ASP A 196 -3.84 -29.79 -43.84
C ASP A 196 -2.96 -30.12 -45.06
N ASP A 197 -1.64 -29.84 -44.99
CA ASP A 197 -0.70 -30.22 -46.04
C ASP A 197 -0.58 -31.73 -46.23
N GLU A 198 -0.50 -32.49 -45.12
CA GLU A 198 -0.54 -33.96 -45.13
C GLU A 198 -1.82 -34.46 -45.83
N ALA A 199 -2.99 -33.96 -45.43
CA ALA A 199 -4.27 -34.34 -46.02
C ALA A 199 -4.36 -33.99 -47.51
N ARG A 200 -3.88 -32.81 -47.92
CA ARG A 200 -3.83 -32.39 -49.33
C ARG A 200 -2.92 -33.30 -50.15
N SER A 201 -1.76 -33.65 -49.62
CA SER A 201 -0.81 -34.54 -50.30
C SER A 201 -1.38 -35.96 -50.46
N ALA A 202 -2.02 -36.49 -49.42
CA ALA A 202 -2.69 -37.79 -49.45
C ALA A 202 -3.86 -37.80 -50.47
N ALA A 203 -4.68 -36.74 -50.49
CA ALA A 203 -5.77 -36.61 -51.46
C ALA A 203 -5.26 -36.63 -52.91
N LYS A 204 -4.16 -35.91 -53.20
CA LYS A 204 -3.52 -35.93 -54.53
C LYS A 204 -2.99 -37.32 -54.89
N ALA A 205 -2.35 -38.01 -53.94
CA ALA A 205 -1.84 -39.37 -54.15
C ALA A 205 -2.97 -40.37 -54.41
N HIS A 206 -4.08 -40.27 -53.67
CA HIS A 206 -5.28 -41.08 -53.92
C HIS A 206 -5.92 -40.76 -55.27
N GLU A 207 -6.00 -39.50 -55.66
CA GLU A 207 -6.52 -39.10 -56.98
C GLU A 207 -5.64 -39.68 -58.12
N ALA A 208 -4.32 -39.62 -57.98
CA ALA A 208 -3.39 -40.22 -58.95
C ALA A 208 -3.56 -41.74 -59.05
N SER A 209 -3.63 -42.42 -57.91
CA SER A 209 -3.87 -43.88 -57.84
C SER A 209 -5.20 -44.26 -58.49
N LEU A 210 -6.25 -43.46 -58.27
CA LEU A 210 -7.57 -43.69 -58.84
C LEU A 210 -7.57 -43.50 -60.36
N LYS A 211 -6.81 -42.53 -60.89
CA LYS A 211 -6.60 -42.36 -62.34
C LYS A 211 -5.90 -43.59 -62.94
N GLU A 212 -4.88 -44.12 -62.27
CA GLU A 212 -4.17 -45.31 -62.72
C GLU A 212 -5.09 -46.55 -62.73
N VAL A 213 -5.86 -46.77 -61.66
CA VAL A 213 -6.82 -47.88 -61.58
C VAL A 213 -7.87 -47.78 -62.69
N LYS A 214 -8.40 -46.57 -62.96
CA LYS A 214 -9.33 -46.35 -64.06
C LYS A 214 -8.73 -46.69 -65.42
N LEU A 215 -7.47 -46.32 -65.65
CA LEU A 215 -6.77 -46.63 -66.90
C LEU A 215 -6.59 -48.15 -67.07
N ARG A 216 -6.10 -48.84 -66.04
CA ARG A 216 -5.96 -50.30 -66.05
C ARG A 216 -7.30 -51.00 -66.26
N LEU A 217 -8.36 -50.50 -65.64
CA LEU A 217 -9.70 -51.04 -65.82
C LEU A 217 -10.17 -50.88 -67.27
N ALA A 218 -9.92 -49.73 -67.90
CA ALA A 218 -10.26 -49.51 -69.31
C ALA A 218 -9.46 -50.43 -70.25
N GLU A 219 -8.18 -50.66 -69.96
CA GLU A 219 -7.35 -51.61 -70.70
C GLU A 219 -7.86 -53.05 -70.57
N LYS A 220 -8.20 -53.49 -69.34
CA LYS A 220 -8.79 -54.81 -69.12
C LYS A 220 -10.15 -54.98 -69.80
N HIS A 221 -10.96 -53.93 -69.90
CA HIS A 221 -12.20 -53.98 -70.68
C HIS A 221 -11.93 -54.19 -72.17
N LYS A 222 -10.88 -53.57 -72.75
CA LYS A 222 -10.47 -53.80 -74.14
C LYS A 222 -9.98 -55.23 -74.36
N GLU A 223 -9.15 -55.74 -73.45
CA GLU A 223 -8.68 -57.15 -73.50
C GLU A 223 -9.86 -58.13 -73.45
N LEU A 224 -10.81 -57.92 -72.52
CA LEU A 224 -12.00 -58.77 -72.41
C LEU A 224 -12.87 -58.73 -73.67
N ALA A 225 -13.02 -57.56 -74.30
CA ALA A 225 -13.73 -57.44 -75.57
C ALA A 225 -13.05 -58.26 -76.68
N ARG A 226 -11.72 -58.15 -76.80
CA ARG A 226 -10.94 -58.95 -77.75
C ARG A 226 -11.05 -60.45 -77.51
N VAL A 227 -10.94 -60.89 -76.25
CA VAL A 227 -11.07 -62.31 -75.89
C VAL A 227 -12.47 -62.84 -76.22
N ARG A 228 -13.53 -62.03 -76.05
CA ARG A 228 -14.88 -62.41 -76.46
C ARG A 228 -15.01 -62.58 -77.97
N GLU A 229 -14.40 -61.71 -78.76
CA GLU A 229 -14.37 -61.84 -80.22
C GLU A 229 -13.60 -63.10 -80.66
N GLU A 230 -12.43 -63.35 -80.07
CA GLU A 230 -11.63 -64.56 -80.35
C GLU A 230 -12.38 -65.84 -79.97
N LEU A 231 -13.09 -65.84 -78.84
CA LEU A 231 -13.93 -66.96 -78.40
C LEU A 231 -15.07 -67.20 -79.40
N GLY A 232 -15.80 -66.15 -79.79
CA GLY A 232 -16.88 -66.25 -80.77
C GLY A 232 -16.39 -66.77 -82.12
N ALA A 233 -15.21 -66.33 -82.58
CA ALA A 233 -14.58 -66.85 -83.80
C ALA A 233 -14.23 -68.33 -83.69
N ARG A 234 -13.68 -68.77 -82.55
CA ARG A 234 -13.38 -70.20 -82.29
C ARG A 234 -14.65 -71.04 -82.22
N GLU A 235 -15.71 -70.55 -81.60
CA GLU A 235 -17.01 -71.23 -81.57
C GLU A 235 -17.58 -71.43 -82.98
N GLN A 236 -17.50 -70.41 -83.85
CA GLN A 236 -17.88 -70.53 -85.26
C GLN A 236 -17.01 -71.54 -86.02
N GLN A 237 -15.69 -71.53 -85.80
CA GLN A 237 -14.78 -72.52 -86.40
C GLN A 237 -15.13 -73.95 -85.97
N LEU A 238 -15.41 -74.17 -84.68
CA LEU A 238 -15.83 -75.48 -84.17
C LEU A 238 -17.18 -75.91 -84.75
N ALA A 239 -18.14 -74.99 -84.89
CA ALA A 239 -19.42 -75.27 -85.53
C ALA A 239 -19.23 -75.72 -86.98
N LYS A 240 -18.39 -75.00 -87.75
CA LYS A 240 -18.05 -75.37 -89.12
C LYS A 240 -17.34 -76.73 -89.19
N PHE A 241 -16.34 -76.95 -88.35
CA PHE A 241 -15.64 -78.25 -88.31
C PHE A 241 -16.60 -79.40 -87.98
N ARG A 242 -17.55 -79.18 -87.08
CA ARG A 242 -18.60 -80.15 -86.76
C ARG A 242 -19.50 -80.43 -87.96
N GLU A 243 -19.89 -79.40 -88.71
CA GLU A 243 -20.68 -79.54 -89.94
C GLU A 243 -19.91 -80.29 -91.02
N ASP A 244 -18.67 -79.88 -91.30
CA ASP A 244 -17.76 -80.54 -92.26
C ASP A 244 -17.54 -82.02 -91.88
N PHE A 245 -17.36 -82.32 -90.59
CA PHE A 245 -17.22 -83.69 -90.08
C PHE A 245 -18.50 -84.51 -90.29
N LEU A 246 -19.68 -83.93 -90.02
CA LEU A 246 -20.96 -84.58 -90.26
C LEU A 246 -21.20 -84.81 -91.76
N GLU A 247 -20.80 -83.86 -92.61
CA GLU A 247 -20.84 -83.98 -94.07
C GLU A 247 -19.95 -85.13 -94.56
N ALA A 248 -18.71 -85.19 -94.08
CA ALA A 248 -17.77 -86.27 -94.38
C ALA A 248 -18.30 -87.63 -93.90
N ALA A 249 -18.86 -87.70 -92.70
CA ALA A 249 -19.48 -88.92 -92.18
C ALA A 249 -20.69 -89.34 -93.04
N ARG A 250 -21.56 -88.41 -93.44
CA ARG A 250 -22.68 -88.67 -94.37
C ARG A 250 -22.18 -89.20 -95.71
N SER A 251 -21.16 -88.56 -96.29
CA SER A 251 -20.52 -88.99 -97.54
C SER A 251 -19.94 -90.40 -97.44
N MET A 252 -19.25 -90.71 -96.34
CA MET A 252 -18.69 -92.04 -96.08
C MET A 252 -19.79 -93.11 -95.94
N VAL A 253 -20.89 -92.81 -95.24
CA VAL A 253 -22.06 -93.71 -95.17
C VAL A 253 -22.64 -93.94 -96.57
N CYS A 254 -22.81 -92.91 -97.40
CA CYS A 254 -23.26 -93.06 -98.78
C CYS A 254 -22.29 -93.88 -99.65
N ALA A 255 -20.97 -93.73 -99.45
CA ALA A 255 -19.97 -94.55 -100.14
C ALA A 255 -20.05 -96.03 -99.74
N ILE A 256 -20.25 -96.31 -98.45
CA ILE A 256 -20.44 -97.68 -97.93
C ILE A 256 -21.73 -98.29 -98.47
N THR A 257 -22.85 -97.55 -98.47
CA THR A 257 -24.14 -98.07 -98.98
C THR A 257 -24.11 -98.29 -100.49
N SER A 258 -23.48 -97.41 -101.27
CA SER A 258 -23.30 -97.58 -102.72
C SER A 258 -22.33 -98.71 -103.08
N TRP A 259 -21.28 -98.93 -102.29
CA TRP A 259 -20.39 -100.08 -102.42
C TRP A 259 -21.12 -101.40 -102.12
N ASN A 260 -21.93 -101.45 -101.06
CA ASN A 260 -22.78 -102.62 -100.76
C ASN A 260 -23.84 -102.86 -101.85
N ALA A 261 -24.36 -101.82 -102.50
CA ALA A 261 -25.29 -101.96 -103.64
C ALA A 261 -24.61 -102.49 -104.91
N HIS A 262 -23.32 -102.21 -105.12
CA HIS A 262 -22.53 -102.74 -106.25
C HIS A 262 -21.92 -104.12 -105.98
N ALA A 263 -21.80 -104.51 -104.70
CA ALA A 263 -21.37 -105.85 -104.29
C ALA A 263 -22.47 -106.93 -104.41
N ALA A 264 -23.67 -106.54 -104.85
CA ALA A 264 -24.78 -107.46 -105.13
C ALA A 264 -25.19 -107.53 -106.62
N PRO A 265 -24.35 -108.09 -107.52
CA PRO A 265 -24.81 -108.77 -108.72
C PRO A 265 -24.67 -110.28 -108.53
N GLY A 266 -25.78 -110.96 -108.24
CA GLY A 266 -25.90 -112.40 -108.45
C GLY A 266 -25.99 -113.29 -107.19
N ALA A 267 -27.22 -113.49 -106.72
CA ALA A 267 -27.77 -114.76 -106.24
C ALA A 267 -29.30 -114.52 -106.15
N MET A 268 -30.11 -114.98 -107.12
CA MET A 268 -30.71 -116.32 -107.13
C MET A 268 -31.12 -116.80 -105.75
#